data_AF-A0A2N6KJ75-F1
#
_entry.id   AF-A0A2N6KJ75-F1
#
_cell.length_a   1.000
_cell.length_b   1.000
_cell.length_c   1.000
_cell.angle_alpha   90.00
_cell.angle_beta   90.00
_cell.angle_gamma   90.00
#
_symmetry.space_group_name_H-M   'P 1'
#
loop_
_entity.id
_entity.type
_entity.pdbx_description
1 polymer ?
#
loop_
_entity_poly.entity_id
_entity_poly.type
_entity_poly.pdbx_seq_one_letter_code
_entity_poly.pdbx_strand_id
1 'polypeptide(L)'
;MFPANRAAEKLSSIFIDRKYSLARIWSNRELKKFAYLFHGDIVNVSGWQDADKEGKRYKDYFINASSYTITNYKPEAMGFQGLENEIFLDLASELPNELINKFDVVFNHTVLEHIYQVNTAFKNLCLMSRDVVILVVPFLQQMHTDYGDYWRFTPLTIKRMFEENGMSLLYLSFNSHKNASIYIFCIATRHTSKWQDKIKGQFSYIEQKRPLDGFESYIGCHAIQNEFYVLSKMFGKFKDILFHPFIKKIQK
;
A
#
# COMPACT_ATOMS: atom_id res chain seq x y z
N MET A 1 -39.26 9.41 1.02
CA MET A 1 -38.72 10.80 1.00
C MET A 1 -37.46 10.75 1.85
N PHE A 2 -36.24 10.99 1.37
CA PHE A 2 -35.79 12.04 0.44
C PHE A 2 -34.83 11.52 -0.65
N PRO A 3 -34.92 12.04 -1.90
CA PRO A 3 -34.02 11.71 -3.01
C PRO A 3 -32.59 12.30 -2.90
N ALA A 4 -32.29 13.05 -1.84
CA ALA A 4 -31.06 13.84 -1.72
C ALA A 4 -29.78 13.01 -1.46
N ASN A 5 -29.88 11.85 -0.80
CA ASN A 5 -28.70 11.05 -0.44
C ASN A 5 -28.04 10.34 -1.63
N ARG A 6 -28.81 9.91 -2.64
CA ARG A 6 -28.26 9.23 -3.83
C ARG A 6 -27.51 10.16 -4.77
N ALA A 7 -27.86 11.46 -4.79
CA ALA A 7 -27.17 12.46 -5.58
C ALA A 7 -25.84 12.87 -4.93
N ALA A 8 -25.82 13.00 -3.59
CA ALA A 8 -24.60 13.28 -2.83
C ALA A 8 -23.58 12.12 -2.89
N GLU A 9 -24.03 10.86 -2.83
CA GLU A 9 -23.17 9.68 -3.05
C GLU A 9 -22.64 9.56 -4.48
N LYS A 10 -23.43 9.96 -5.50
CA LYS A 10 -22.95 10.02 -6.88
C LYS A 10 -21.98 11.19 -7.11
N LEU A 11 -22.16 12.33 -6.45
CA LEU A 11 -21.28 13.50 -6.54
C LEU A 11 -19.96 13.29 -5.78
N SER A 12 -19.96 12.58 -4.64
CA SER A 12 -18.73 12.24 -3.90
C SER A 12 -17.80 11.33 -4.71
N SER A 13 -18.34 10.50 -5.62
CA SER A 13 -17.55 9.68 -6.55
C SER A 13 -16.77 10.49 -7.60
N ILE A 14 -17.14 11.76 -7.84
CA ILE A 14 -16.47 12.64 -8.81
C ILE A 14 -15.25 13.35 -8.18
N PHE A 15 -15.28 13.58 -6.86
CA PHE A 15 -14.23 14.27 -6.11
C PHE A 15 -13.62 13.36 -5.04
N ILE A 16 -12.94 12.30 -5.49
CA ILE A 16 -12.17 11.44 -4.59
C ILE A 16 -10.94 12.19 -4.10
N ASP A 17 -10.77 12.27 -2.78
CA ASP A 17 -9.55 12.79 -2.17
C ASP A 17 -8.33 11.95 -2.58
N ARG A 18 -7.43 12.58 -3.33
CA ARG A 18 -6.22 11.95 -3.87
C ARG A 18 -5.09 11.85 -2.85
N LYS A 19 -5.16 12.63 -1.76
CA LYS A 19 -4.12 12.67 -0.72
C LYS A 19 -4.25 11.52 0.26
N TYR A 20 -5.45 11.17 0.71
CA TYR A 20 -5.61 10.16 1.76
C TYR A 20 -6.53 9.00 1.37
N SER A 21 -7.43 9.20 0.41
CA SER A 21 -8.48 8.21 0.11
C SER A 21 -8.16 7.33 -1.11
N LEU A 22 -7.67 7.92 -2.21
CA LEU A 22 -7.48 7.19 -3.47
C LEU A 22 -6.51 6.00 -3.36
N ALA A 23 -5.39 6.16 -2.66
CA ALA A 23 -4.42 5.09 -2.46
C ALA A 23 -4.99 3.95 -1.60
N ARG A 24 -5.79 4.29 -0.58
CA ARG A 24 -6.48 3.32 0.27
C ARG A 24 -7.53 2.52 -0.52
N ILE A 25 -8.40 3.19 -1.26
CA ILE A 25 -9.38 2.55 -2.15
C ILE A 25 -8.69 1.60 -3.14
N TRP A 26 -7.56 2.01 -3.71
CA TRP A 26 -6.77 1.12 -4.57
C TRP A 26 -6.28 -0.12 -3.81
N SER A 27 -5.71 0.05 -2.61
CA SER A 27 -5.21 -1.09 -1.81
C SER A 27 -6.32 -2.05 -1.37
N ASN A 28 -7.54 -1.55 -1.12
CA ASN A 28 -8.71 -2.38 -0.83
C ASN A 28 -9.07 -3.26 -2.03
N ARG A 29 -8.97 -2.71 -3.24
CA ARG A 29 -9.17 -3.49 -4.48
C ARG A 29 -8.08 -4.53 -4.66
N GLU A 30 -6.82 -4.22 -4.34
CA GLU A 30 -5.75 -5.23 -4.33
C GLU A 30 -6.05 -6.35 -3.32
N LEU A 31 -6.43 -6.00 -2.08
CA LEU A 31 -6.80 -6.98 -1.06
C LEU A 31 -7.92 -7.91 -1.55
N LYS A 32 -8.97 -7.35 -2.15
CA LYS A 32 -10.12 -8.11 -2.70
C LYS A 32 -9.73 -9.16 -3.74
N LYS A 33 -8.63 -8.96 -4.49
CA LYS A 33 -8.16 -9.95 -5.48
C LYS A 33 -7.64 -11.23 -4.85
N PHE A 34 -7.24 -11.20 -3.58
CA PHE A 34 -6.50 -12.30 -2.96
C PHE A 34 -7.13 -12.78 -1.65
N ALA A 35 -7.85 -11.94 -0.93
CA ALA A 35 -8.33 -12.24 0.43
C ALA A 35 -9.17 -13.52 0.51
N TYR A 36 -9.95 -13.84 -0.53
CA TYR A 36 -10.74 -15.08 -0.60
C TYR A 36 -9.90 -16.36 -0.68
N LEU A 37 -8.61 -16.29 -1.01
CA LEU A 37 -7.73 -17.46 -1.08
C LEU A 37 -7.30 -17.94 0.30
N PHE A 38 -7.36 -17.06 1.31
CA PHE A 38 -6.83 -17.31 2.64
C PHE A 38 -7.90 -17.90 3.56
N HIS A 39 -7.48 -18.88 4.35
CA HIS A 39 -8.31 -19.65 5.27
C HIS A 39 -7.66 -19.65 6.66
N GLY A 40 -8.40 -20.09 7.68
CA GLY A 40 -7.88 -20.25 9.03
C GLY A 40 -7.96 -18.97 9.85
N ASP A 41 -7.01 -18.77 10.76
CA ASP A 41 -7.02 -17.66 11.71
C ASP A 41 -6.37 -16.43 11.11
N ILE A 42 -7.11 -15.32 11.06
CA ILE A 42 -6.65 -14.08 10.44
C ILE A 42 -6.64 -12.97 11.46
N VAL A 43 -5.58 -12.16 11.45
CA VAL A 43 -5.49 -10.96 12.29
C VAL A 43 -5.30 -9.71 11.47
N ASN A 44 -6.07 -8.66 11.77
CA ASN A 44 -5.79 -7.30 11.33
C ASN A 44 -5.07 -6.53 12.45
N VAL A 45 -3.78 -6.33 12.27
CA VAL A 45 -2.90 -5.78 13.30
C VAL A 45 -2.95 -4.26 13.25
N SER A 46 -3.26 -3.65 14.40
CA SER A 46 -3.56 -2.23 14.52
C SER A 46 -4.72 -1.81 13.61
N GLY A 47 -5.74 -2.67 13.54
CA GLY A 47 -6.88 -2.55 12.62
C GLY A 47 -7.87 -1.44 12.97
N TRP A 48 -7.73 -0.80 14.13
CA TRP A 48 -8.57 0.30 14.59
C TRP A 48 -10.05 -0.12 14.66
N GLN A 49 -10.92 0.53 13.90
CA GLN A 49 -12.33 0.20 13.75
C GLN A 49 -12.62 -0.86 12.68
N ASP A 50 -11.56 -1.44 12.09
CA ASP A 50 -11.60 -2.36 10.94
C ASP A 50 -12.26 -1.77 9.68
N ALA A 51 -12.54 -0.46 9.65
CA ALA A 51 -13.26 0.19 8.57
C ALA A 51 -12.36 0.42 7.34
N ASP A 52 -12.85 0.01 6.17
CA ASP A 52 -12.10 0.12 4.90
C ASP A 52 -12.16 1.50 4.24
N LYS A 53 -12.92 2.43 4.85
CA LYS A 53 -13.22 3.79 4.34
C LYS A 53 -14.05 3.80 3.04
N GLU A 54 -14.66 2.69 2.67
CA GLU A 54 -15.63 2.53 1.58
C GLU A 54 -16.99 2.02 2.07
N GLY A 55 -17.21 2.02 3.39
CA GLY A 55 -18.46 1.61 4.03
C GLY A 55 -18.53 0.14 4.41
N LYS A 56 -17.42 -0.61 4.32
CA LYS A 56 -17.31 -2.00 4.77
C LYS A 56 -16.23 -2.15 5.83
N ARG A 57 -16.00 -3.39 6.24
CA ARG A 57 -14.91 -3.77 7.14
C ARG A 57 -13.91 -4.68 6.43
N TYR A 58 -12.63 -4.62 6.84
CA TYR A 58 -11.61 -5.48 6.24
C TYR A 58 -11.88 -6.97 6.48
N LYS A 59 -12.52 -7.33 7.60
CA LYS A 59 -12.98 -8.71 7.83
C LYS A 59 -13.86 -9.25 6.69
N ASP A 60 -14.64 -8.40 6.03
CA ASP A 60 -15.60 -8.81 4.99
C ASP A 60 -14.88 -9.27 3.69
N TYR A 61 -13.58 -9.00 3.55
CA TYR A 61 -12.77 -9.45 2.42
C TYR A 61 -12.30 -10.89 2.60
N PHE A 62 -12.13 -11.34 3.85
CA PHE A 62 -11.61 -12.66 4.18
C PHE A 62 -12.74 -13.67 4.42
N ILE A 63 -13.53 -13.91 3.37
CA ILE A 63 -14.76 -14.72 3.43
C ILE A 63 -14.57 -16.18 3.87
N ASN A 64 -13.33 -16.69 3.80
CA ASN A 64 -12.99 -18.07 4.13
C ASN A 64 -12.21 -18.19 5.46
N ALA A 65 -12.14 -17.11 6.26
CA ALA A 65 -11.52 -17.12 7.58
C ALA A 65 -12.31 -18.02 8.54
N SER A 66 -11.59 -18.85 9.30
CA SER A 66 -12.15 -19.59 10.44
C SER A 66 -12.36 -18.69 11.65
N SER A 67 -11.46 -17.73 11.85
CA SER A 67 -11.56 -16.69 12.87
C SER A 67 -10.96 -15.38 12.38
N TYR A 68 -11.43 -14.27 12.95
CA TYR A 68 -10.91 -12.92 12.65
C TYR A 68 -10.66 -12.16 13.94
N THR A 69 -9.41 -11.79 14.16
CA THR A 69 -8.93 -11.03 15.32
C THR A 69 -8.51 -9.62 14.88
N ILE A 70 -8.72 -8.64 15.74
CA ILE A 70 -8.19 -7.29 15.54
C ILE A 70 -7.23 -7.02 16.70
N THR A 71 -6.06 -6.44 16.41
CA THR A 71 -5.22 -5.86 17.46
C THR A 71 -5.26 -4.35 17.43
N ASN A 72 -5.09 -3.72 18.59
CA ASN A 72 -5.00 -2.27 18.74
C ASN A 72 -3.91 -1.88 19.75
N TYR A 73 -3.34 -0.68 19.64
CA TYR A 73 -2.21 -0.28 20.49
C TYR A 73 -2.61 -0.12 21.96
N LYS A 74 -3.69 0.62 22.24
CA LYS A 74 -4.19 0.91 23.59
C LYS A 74 -5.71 0.99 23.60
N PRO A 75 -6.38 0.66 24.72
CA PRO A 75 -7.83 0.83 24.87
C PRO A 75 -8.28 2.25 24.59
N GLU A 76 -7.51 3.25 25.03
CA GLU A 76 -7.86 4.67 24.96
C GLU A 76 -7.55 5.30 23.59
N ALA A 77 -6.72 4.64 22.78
CA ALA A 77 -6.51 5.02 21.40
C ALA A 77 -7.79 4.65 20.63
N MET A 78 -8.67 5.64 20.44
CA MET A 78 -9.99 5.56 19.79
C MET A 78 -10.11 4.34 18.88
N GLY A 79 -11.12 3.50 19.03
CA GLY A 79 -11.37 2.27 18.28
C GLY A 79 -12.71 1.70 18.74
N PHE A 80 -13.36 0.81 17.99
CA PHE A 80 -14.57 0.14 18.49
C PHE A 80 -14.15 -0.78 19.65
N GLN A 81 -14.25 -0.27 20.88
CA GLN A 81 -13.93 -1.05 22.09
C GLN A 81 -14.95 -2.18 22.27
N GLY A 82 -14.45 -3.37 22.59
CA GLY A 82 -15.30 -4.48 23.09
C GLY A 82 -15.93 -5.35 22.00
N LEU A 83 -15.31 -5.43 20.81
CA LEU A 83 -15.61 -6.54 19.89
C LEU A 83 -15.05 -7.85 20.46
N GLU A 84 -15.76 -8.93 20.20
CA GLU A 84 -15.26 -10.28 20.46
C GLU A 84 -13.94 -10.47 19.68
N ASN A 85 -12.88 -10.91 20.38
CA ASN A 85 -11.52 -11.12 19.84
C ASN A 85 -10.68 -9.88 19.51
N GLU A 86 -10.75 -8.83 20.34
CA GLU A 86 -9.77 -7.73 20.35
C GLU A 86 -8.55 -8.05 21.23
N ILE A 87 -7.33 -7.75 20.75
CA ILE A 87 -6.07 -7.89 21.51
C ILE A 87 -5.33 -6.55 21.56
N PHE A 88 -4.93 -6.11 22.75
CA PHE A 88 -4.05 -4.95 22.87
C PHE A 88 -2.59 -5.35 22.65
N LEU A 89 -1.92 -4.69 21.69
CA LEU A 89 -0.56 -5.03 21.27
C LEU A 89 0.22 -3.78 20.88
N ASP A 90 1.33 -3.56 21.57
CA ASP A 90 2.37 -2.64 21.15
C ASP A 90 3.35 -3.33 20.20
N LEU A 91 3.27 -3.01 18.91
CA LEU A 91 4.17 -3.54 17.90
C LEU A 91 5.63 -3.09 18.07
N ALA A 92 5.89 -1.98 18.77
CA ALA A 92 7.26 -1.50 19.00
C ALA A 92 7.99 -2.30 20.10
N SER A 93 7.24 -3.09 20.89
CA SER A 93 7.74 -3.88 22.01
C SER A 93 8.01 -5.33 21.61
N GLU A 94 8.59 -6.12 22.52
CA GLU A 94 8.76 -7.57 22.32
C GLU A 94 7.40 -8.26 22.15
N LEU A 95 7.30 -9.17 21.17
CA LEU A 95 6.06 -9.90 20.90
C LEU A 95 5.78 -10.91 22.01
N PRO A 96 4.58 -10.89 22.64
CA PRO A 96 4.18 -11.93 23.59
C PRO A 96 4.24 -13.33 22.96
N ASN A 97 4.78 -14.29 23.70
CA ASN A 97 5.07 -15.65 23.18
C ASN A 97 3.81 -16.36 22.65
N GLU A 98 2.65 -16.12 23.25
CA GLU A 98 1.37 -16.68 22.84
C GLU A 98 0.87 -16.18 21.49
N LEU A 99 1.44 -15.10 20.95
CA LEU A 99 1.11 -14.57 19.63
C LEU A 99 2.03 -15.08 18.53
N ILE A 100 3.16 -15.70 18.86
CA ILE A 100 4.09 -16.28 17.89
C ILE A 100 3.39 -17.42 17.16
N ASN A 101 3.39 -17.38 15.82
CA ASN A 101 2.77 -18.37 14.95
C ASN A 101 1.28 -18.62 15.30
N LYS A 102 0.58 -17.62 15.84
CA LYS A 102 -0.83 -17.76 16.21
C LYS A 102 -1.75 -17.75 15.00
N PHE A 103 -1.45 -16.90 14.01
CA PHE A 103 -2.36 -16.62 12.90
C PHE A 103 -1.86 -17.23 11.59
N ASP A 104 -2.76 -17.79 10.78
CA ASP A 104 -2.44 -18.21 9.41
C ASP A 104 -2.06 -17.01 8.53
N VAL A 105 -2.78 -15.90 8.71
CA VAL A 105 -2.59 -14.66 7.95
C VAL A 105 -2.55 -13.44 8.88
N VAL A 106 -1.52 -12.63 8.70
CA VAL A 106 -1.37 -11.33 9.35
C VAL A 106 -1.59 -10.24 8.30
N PHE A 107 -2.55 -9.36 8.52
CA PHE A 107 -2.81 -8.19 7.70
C PHE A 107 -2.44 -6.91 8.48
N ASN A 108 -1.72 -6.00 7.84
CA ASN A 108 -1.37 -4.70 8.41
C ASN A 108 -1.49 -3.59 7.36
N HIS A 109 -2.19 -2.51 7.70
CA HIS A 109 -2.57 -1.45 6.76
C HIS A 109 -2.28 -0.06 7.31
N THR A 110 -1.28 0.62 6.74
CA THR A 110 -0.92 2.02 7.07
C THR A 110 -0.67 2.25 8.56
N VAL A 111 0.28 1.49 9.11
CA VAL A 111 0.64 1.49 10.54
C VAL A 111 2.15 1.64 10.72
N LEU A 112 2.96 0.87 9.99
CA LEU A 112 4.41 0.83 10.20
C LEU A 112 5.09 2.19 9.99
N GLU A 113 4.54 3.06 9.15
CA GLU A 113 5.03 4.44 8.97
C GLU A 113 5.01 5.26 10.27
N HIS A 114 4.12 4.92 11.20
CA HIS A 114 3.92 5.61 12.47
C HIS A 114 4.76 5.03 13.61
N ILE A 115 5.51 3.94 13.40
CA ILE A 115 6.31 3.28 14.44
C ILE A 115 7.80 3.53 14.19
N TYR A 116 8.47 4.21 15.12
CA TYR A 116 9.90 4.49 14.97
C TYR A 116 10.75 3.21 15.01
N GLN A 117 10.45 2.25 15.89
CA GLN A 117 11.09 0.93 15.98
C GLN A 117 10.58 -0.04 14.89
N VAL A 118 10.58 0.41 13.64
CA VAL A 118 9.96 -0.28 12.49
C VAL A 118 10.48 -1.70 12.27
N ASN A 119 11.77 -1.95 12.53
CA ASN A 119 12.35 -3.28 12.37
C ASN A 119 11.75 -4.30 13.36
N THR A 120 11.53 -3.87 14.61
CA THR A 120 10.85 -4.69 15.64
C THR A 120 9.40 -4.93 15.24
N ALA A 121 8.67 -3.88 14.86
CA ALA A 121 7.27 -3.99 14.44
C ALA A 121 7.10 -4.94 13.24
N PHE A 122 7.93 -4.80 12.22
CA PHE A 122 7.91 -5.66 11.04
C PHE A 122 8.22 -7.12 11.39
N LYS A 123 9.24 -7.35 12.22
CA LYS A 123 9.58 -8.68 12.73
C LYS A 123 8.40 -9.30 13.48
N ASN A 124 7.73 -8.52 14.32
CA ASN A 124 6.57 -8.98 15.08
C ASN A 124 5.42 -9.41 14.15
N LEU A 125 5.11 -8.65 13.09
CA LEU A 125 4.14 -9.07 12.08
C LEU A 125 4.51 -10.43 11.46
N CYS A 126 5.78 -10.64 11.15
CA CYS A 126 6.27 -11.90 10.58
C CYS A 126 6.20 -13.05 11.60
N LEU A 127 6.57 -12.81 12.86
CA LEU A 127 6.52 -13.81 13.93
C LEU A 127 5.09 -14.21 14.29
N MET A 128 4.14 -13.29 14.22
CA MET A 128 2.71 -13.59 14.45
C MET A 128 2.13 -14.54 13.40
N SER A 129 2.70 -14.53 12.19
CA SER A 129 2.21 -15.30 11.06
C SER A 129 2.84 -16.69 10.94
N ARG A 130 1.99 -17.70 10.84
CA ARG A 130 2.35 -19.07 10.46
C ARG A 130 2.78 -19.16 9.01
N ASP A 131 2.20 -18.36 8.12
CA ASP A 131 2.48 -18.45 6.69
C ASP A 131 2.47 -17.09 5.99
N VAL A 132 1.34 -16.38 5.98
CA VAL A 132 1.16 -15.21 5.12
C VAL A 132 1.20 -13.89 5.90
N VAL A 133 1.92 -12.91 5.37
CA VAL A 133 1.81 -11.50 5.79
C VAL A 133 1.35 -10.68 4.59
N ILE A 134 0.27 -9.94 4.77
CA ILE A 134 -0.23 -8.95 3.82
C ILE A 134 0.05 -7.57 4.39
N LEU A 135 0.79 -6.75 3.66
CA LEU A 135 1.24 -5.45 4.14
C LEU A 135 0.89 -4.35 3.14
N VAL A 136 0.32 -3.26 3.66
CA VAL A 136 0.07 -2.03 2.91
C VAL A 136 0.74 -0.86 3.62
N VAL A 137 1.64 -0.17 2.92
CA VAL A 137 2.44 0.93 3.47
C VAL A 137 2.61 2.07 2.45
N PRO A 138 2.80 3.32 2.91
CA PRO A 138 3.03 4.44 2.01
C PRO A 138 4.44 4.42 1.42
N PHE A 139 4.53 4.48 0.10
CA PHE A 139 5.75 4.90 -0.62
C PHE A 139 5.86 6.42 -0.65
N LEU A 140 4.74 7.10 -0.95
CA LEU A 140 4.65 8.54 -0.98
C LEU A 140 3.30 8.98 -0.41
N GLN A 141 3.33 9.81 0.62
CA GLN A 141 2.14 10.42 1.20
C GLN A 141 2.57 11.68 1.95
N GLN A 142 1.75 12.73 1.86
CA GLN A 142 1.94 13.94 2.67
C GLN A 142 2.05 13.55 4.15
N MET A 143 3.01 14.13 4.87
CA MET A 143 3.14 13.93 6.32
C MET A 143 1.77 14.14 6.99
N HIS A 144 1.39 13.20 7.84
CA HIS A 144 0.08 13.19 8.48
C HIS A 144 0.17 12.63 9.89
N THR A 145 -0.76 13.06 10.73
CA THR A 145 -0.87 12.71 12.17
C THR A 145 0.12 13.47 13.07
N ASP A 146 -0.25 13.55 14.35
CA ASP A 146 0.49 14.22 15.43
C ASP A 146 1.21 13.24 16.37
N TYR A 147 0.90 11.94 16.29
CA TYR A 147 1.50 10.87 17.08
C TYR A 147 2.73 10.21 16.43
N GLY A 148 3.14 10.66 15.24
CA GLY A 148 4.36 10.25 14.56
C GLY A 148 4.13 9.82 13.11
N ASP A 149 5.04 10.20 12.21
CA ASP A 149 5.03 9.80 10.78
C ASP A 149 6.48 9.75 10.29
N TYR A 150 7.12 8.59 10.45
CA TYR A 150 8.56 8.42 10.41
C TYR A 150 9.08 7.83 9.10
N TRP A 151 8.31 6.93 8.47
CA TRP A 151 8.85 6.08 7.40
C TRP A 151 8.07 6.16 6.09
N ARG A 152 8.81 6.10 4.99
CA ARG A 152 8.29 5.84 3.64
C ARG A 152 9.02 4.62 3.09
N PHE A 153 8.26 3.64 2.63
CA PHE A 153 8.81 2.33 2.28
C PHE A 153 9.07 2.23 0.79
N THR A 154 10.25 1.71 0.42
CA THR A 154 10.54 1.33 -0.95
C THR A 154 10.25 -0.16 -1.17
N PRO A 155 9.95 -0.59 -2.42
CA PRO A 155 9.78 -2.02 -2.72
C PRO A 155 10.98 -2.89 -2.32
N LEU A 156 12.21 -2.36 -2.47
CA LEU A 156 13.44 -3.07 -2.11
C LEU A 156 13.61 -3.21 -0.61
N THR A 157 13.27 -2.17 0.17
CA THR A 157 13.27 -2.22 1.64
C THR A 157 12.31 -3.32 2.12
N ILE A 158 11.08 -3.33 1.61
CA ILE A 158 10.06 -4.33 1.99
C ILE A 158 10.54 -5.75 1.66
N LYS A 159 11.07 -5.98 0.45
CA LYS A 159 11.60 -7.28 0.05
C LYS A 159 12.68 -7.77 1.02
N ARG A 160 13.65 -6.91 1.33
CA ARG A 160 14.75 -7.24 2.22
C ARG A 160 14.28 -7.53 3.65
N MET A 161 13.35 -6.73 4.19
CA MET A 161 12.80 -6.95 5.53
C MET A 161 12.05 -8.29 5.64
N PHE A 162 11.32 -8.72 4.60
CA PHE A 162 10.71 -10.06 4.59
C PHE A 162 11.76 -11.16 4.53
N GLU A 163 12.77 -11.03 3.68
CA GLU A 163 13.86 -12.01 3.54
C GLU A 163 14.62 -12.19 4.87
N GLU A 164 14.91 -11.10 5.57
CA GLU A 164 15.53 -11.10 6.90
C GLU A 164 14.66 -11.80 7.97
N ASN A 165 13.35 -11.93 7.74
CA ASN A 165 12.39 -12.61 8.61
C ASN A 165 11.98 -14.01 8.11
N GLY A 166 12.73 -14.56 7.15
CA GLY A 166 12.51 -15.91 6.62
C GLY A 166 11.21 -16.03 5.81
N MET A 167 10.78 -14.94 5.16
CA MET A 167 9.62 -14.91 4.28
C MET A 167 10.03 -14.52 2.86
N SER A 168 9.37 -15.10 1.87
CA SER A 168 9.54 -14.74 0.47
C SER A 168 8.42 -13.82 0.02
N LEU A 169 8.78 -12.74 -0.67
CA LEU A 169 7.82 -11.83 -1.27
C LEU A 169 7.18 -12.50 -2.50
N LEU A 170 5.87 -12.76 -2.42
CA LEU A 170 5.12 -13.43 -3.46
C LEU A 170 4.51 -12.42 -4.45
N TYR A 171 3.96 -11.33 -3.93
CA TYR A 171 3.31 -10.30 -4.72
C TYR A 171 3.65 -8.92 -4.17
N LEU A 172 3.92 -7.96 -5.06
CA LEU A 172 4.08 -6.56 -4.77
C LEU A 172 3.59 -5.73 -5.95
N SER A 173 2.68 -4.81 -5.65
CA SER A 173 2.17 -3.82 -6.60
C SER A 173 2.02 -2.47 -5.91
N PHE A 174 1.79 -1.42 -6.69
CA PHE A 174 1.58 -0.06 -6.20
C PHE A 174 0.60 0.68 -7.10
N ASN A 175 -0.04 1.72 -6.58
CA ASN A 175 -0.91 2.56 -7.40
C ASN A 175 -0.12 3.59 -8.23
N SER A 176 -0.65 3.89 -9.42
CA SER A 176 0.00 4.77 -10.40
C SER A 176 -0.80 6.03 -10.76
N HIS A 177 -1.79 6.35 -9.92
CA HIS A 177 -2.60 7.55 -10.10
C HIS A 177 -1.74 8.82 -10.08
N LYS A 178 -1.89 9.67 -11.11
CA LYS A 178 -1.22 10.99 -11.19
C LYS A 178 -1.56 11.86 -9.99
N ASN A 179 -0.64 12.66 -9.47
CA ASN A 179 -0.91 13.65 -8.41
C ASN A 179 -1.70 13.05 -7.22
N ALA A 180 -1.27 11.90 -6.74
CA ALA A 180 -1.91 11.19 -5.64
C ALA A 180 -0.86 10.55 -4.74
N SER A 181 -1.24 10.25 -3.51
CA SER A 181 -0.43 9.39 -2.64
C SER A 181 -0.29 8.01 -3.26
N ILE A 182 0.81 7.34 -2.93
CA ILE A 182 1.19 6.04 -3.48
C ILE A 182 1.42 5.09 -2.33
N TYR A 183 0.62 4.02 -2.32
CA TYR A 183 0.77 2.89 -1.44
C TYR A 183 1.39 1.73 -2.19
N ILE A 184 2.13 0.91 -1.45
CA ILE A 184 2.59 -0.40 -1.88
C ILE A 184 1.68 -1.41 -1.21
N PHE A 185 1.17 -2.37 -1.98
CA PHE A 185 0.46 -3.54 -1.48
C PHE A 185 1.36 -4.76 -1.73
N CYS A 186 1.58 -5.58 -0.72
CA CYS A 186 2.38 -6.79 -0.86
C CYS A 186 1.86 -7.97 -0.05
N ILE A 187 2.21 -9.17 -0.54
CA ILE A 187 1.93 -10.45 0.09
C ILE A 187 3.25 -11.21 0.16
N ALA A 188 3.64 -11.61 1.36
CA ALA A 188 4.77 -12.48 1.61
C ALA A 188 4.30 -13.80 2.24
N THR A 189 5.08 -14.86 2.02
CA THR A 189 4.75 -16.22 2.50
C THR A 189 6.00 -16.95 2.99
N ARG A 190 5.84 -17.88 3.93
CA ARG A 190 6.86 -18.87 4.29
C ARG A 190 6.90 -20.07 3.32
N HIS A 191 5.83 -20.29 2.58
CA HIS A 191 5.61 -21.47 1.74
C HIS A 191 5.29 -21.10 0.28
N THR A 192 6.26 -20.58 -0.46
CA THR A 192 6.06 -20.14 -1.87
C THR A 192 5.39 -21.21 -2.76
N SER A 193 5.77 -22.48 -2.62
CA SER A 193 5.22 -23.59 -3.42
C SER A 193 3.71 -23.79 -3.24
N LYS A 194 3.16 -23.43 -2.06
CA LYS A 194 1.71 -23.50 -1.78
C LYS A 194 0.91 -22.48 -2.59
N TRP A 195 1.54 -21.36 -2.97
CA TRP A 195 0.85 -20.19 -3.48
C TRP A 195 1.19 -19.81 -4.92
N GLN A 196 2.32 -20.26 -5.46
CA GLN A 196 2.82 -19.88 -6.78
C GLN A 196 1.80 -20.07 -7.93
N ASP A 197 0.93 -21.09 -7.83
CA ASP A 197 -0.08 -21.38 -8.86
C ASP A 197 -1.36 -20.53 -8.69
N LYS A 198 -1.60 -19.98 -7.49
CA LYS A 198 -2.80 -19.21 -7.15
C LYS A 198 -2.57 -17.71 -7.23
N ILE A 199 -1.38 -17.27 -6.84
CA ILE A 199 -0.95 -15.88 -6.85
C ILE A 199 0.25 -15.83 -7.79
N LYS A 200 -0.01 -15.38 -9.02
CA LYS A 200 1.06 -15.22 -10.01
C LYS A 200 2.05 -14.20 -9.47
N GLY A 201 3.26 -14.68 -9.16
CA GLY A 201 4.27 -13.86 -8.53
C GLY A 201 4.53 -12.59 -9.34
N GLN A 202 4.44 -11.44 -8.69
CA GLN A 202 4.71 -10.15 -9.32
C GLN A 202 5.55 -9.33 -8.36
N PHE A 203 6.74 -8.93 -8.82
CA PHE A 203 7.54 -7.93 -8.13
C PHE A 203 7.89 -6.85 -9.16
N SER A 204 7.39 -5.64 -8.93
CA SER A 204 7.76 -4.50 -9.75
C SER A 204 7.94 -3.26 -8.90
N TYR A 205 8.95 -2.48 -9.24
CA TYR A 205 9.12 -1.09 -8.87
C TYR A 205 9.13 -0.20 -10.13
N ILE A 206 8.80 -0.79 -11.29
CA ILE A 206 8.67 -0.15 -12.59
C ILE A 206 7.18 0.04 -12.89
N GLU A 207 6.82 1.28 -13.20
CA GLU A 207 5.54 1.68 -13.73
C GLU A 207 5.40 1.28 -15.20
N GLN A 208 4.23 0.76 -15.57
CA GLN A 208 3.95 0.33 -16.94
C GLN A 208 3.84 1.53 -17.89
N LYS A 209 3.25 2.64 -17.42
CA LYS A 209 3.13 3.87 -18.21
C LYS A 209 4.32 4.78 -17.98
N ARG A 210 5.16 4.94 -19.01
CA ARG A 210 6.30 5.87 -18.93
C ARG A 210 5.85 7.33 -18.76
N PRO A 211 6.58 8.13 -17.97
CA PRO A 211 6.33 9.57 -17.91
C PRO A 211 6.76 10.24 -19.23
N LEU A 212 6.15 11.39 -19.53
CA LEU A 212 6.37 12.10 -20.80
C LEU A 212 7.64 12.98 -20.79
N ASP A 213 8.24 13.18 -19.62
CA ASP A 213 9.44 14.00 -19.41
C ASP A 213 10.75 13.31 -19.82
N GLY A 214 10.66 12.01 -20.15
CA GLY A 214 11.76 11.17 -20.57
C GLY A 214 12.60 10.62 -19.42
N PHE A 215 12.15 10.75 -18.17
CA PHE A 215 12.78 10.10 -17.03
C PHE A 215 12.34 8.63 -16.90
N GLU A 216 13.09 7.87 -16.09
CA GLU A 216 12.79 6.46 -15.82
C GLU A 216 11.42 6.28 -15.15
N SER A 217 10.72 5.22 -15.52
CA SER A 217 9.36 4.94 -15.04
C SER A 217 9.38 4.16 -13.72
N TYR A 218 10.07 4.66 -12.70
CA TYR A 218 10.02 4.06 -11.37
C TYR A 218 8.69 4.40 -10.65
N ILE A 219 8.34 3.62 -9.63
CA ILE A 219 7.27 3.96 -8.68
C ILE A 219 7.41 5.43 -8.25
N GLY A 220 6.32 6.19 -8.31
CA GLY A 220 6.34 7.63 -8.03
C GLY A 220 6.52 8.56 -9.22
N CYS A 221 6.87 8.05 -10.42
CA CYS A 221 7.13 8.90 -11.59
C CYS A 221 5.95 9.79 -12.03
N HIS A 222 4.72 9.48 -11.62
CA HIS A 222 3.51 10.28 -11.91
C HIS A 222 3.05 11.18 -10.75
N ALA A 223 3.76 11.16 -9.62
CA ALA A 223 3.37 11.93 -8.44
C ALA A 223 3.71 13.43 -8.56
N ILE A 224 4.81 13.74 -9.24
CA ILE A 224 5.28 15.11 -9.48
C ILE A 224 5.23 15.35 -10.99
N GLN A 225 4.40 16.29 -11.41
CA GLN A 225 4.29 16.64 -12.82
C GLN A 225 5.41 17.58 -13.25
N ASN A 226 5.99 17.31 -14.41
CA ASN A 226 7.06 18.13 -15.00
C ASN A 226 6.66 18.69 -16.39
N GLU A 227 5.42 19.18 -16.50
CA GLU A 227 4.81 19.54 -17.79
C GLU A 227 5.55 20.66 -18.51
N PHE A 228 6.00 21.70 -17.80
CA PHE A 228 6.77 22.79 -18.40
C PHE A 228 8.12 22.33 -18.97
N TYR A 229 8.76 21.36 -18.33
CA TYR A 229 9.99 20.76 -18.84
C TYR A 229 9.75 19.88 -20.07
N VAL A 230 8.65 19.14 -20.11
CA VAL A 230 8.21 18.41 -21.31
C VAL A 230 8.03 19.39 -22.46
N LEU A 231 7.30 20.49 -22.23
CA LEU A 231 7.06 21.52 -23.23
C LEU A 231 8.38 22.16 -23.69
N SER A 232 9.29 22.52 -22.77
CA SER A 232 10.57 23.14 -23.14
C SER A 232 11.43 22.23 -24.02
N LYS A 233 11.46 20.91 -23.74
CA LYS A 233 12.13 19.93 -24.61
C LYS A 233 11.48 19.83 -25.99
N MET A 234 10.16 19.87 -26.08
CA MET A 234 9.46 19.85 -27.36
C MET A 234 9.79 21.11 -28.17
N PHE A 235 9.73 22.30 -27.57
CA PHE A 235 10.10 23.55 -28.23
C PHE A 235 11.58 23.60 -28.66
N GLY A 236 12.50 23.05 -27.85
CA GLY A 236 13.90 22.91 -28.21
C GLY A 236 14.09 22.06 -29.48
N LYS A 237 13.48 20.88 -29.53
CA LYS A 237 13.50 20.02 -30.74
C LYS A 237 12.89 20.70 -31.96
N PHE A 238 11.82 21.46 -31.79
CA PHE A 238 11.22 22.23 -32.89
C PHE A 238 12.16 23.31 -33.42
N LYS A 239 12.88 24.03 -32.54
CA LYS A 239 13.92 24.99 -32.97
C LYS A 239 15.04 24.28 -33.73
N ASP A 240 15.52 23.14 -33.23
CA ASP A 240 16.58 22.39 -33.92
C ASP A 240 16.11 21.96 -35.32
N ILE A 241 14.87 21.49 -35.49
CA ILE A 241 14.34 21.07 -36.79
C ILE A 241 14.14 22.26 -37.75
N LEU A 242 13.62 23.40 -37.27
CA LEU A 242 13.34 24.58 -38.08
C LEU A 242 14.60 25.34 -38.50
N PHE A 243 15.63 25.39 -37.66
CA PHE A 243 16.83 26.21 -37.90
C PHE A 243 18.06 25.41 -38.41
N HIS A 244 18.08 24.09 -38.29
CA HIS A 244 19.19 23.26 -38.81
C HIS A 244 19.31 23.21 -40.36
N PRO A 245 18.26 23.39 -41.19
CA PRO A 245 18.42 23.49 -42.65
C PRO A 245 19.02 24.83 -43.11
N PHE A 246 18.89 25.90 -42.32
CA PHE A 246 19.34 27.24 -42.72
C PHE A 246 20.84 27.47 -42.49
N ILE A 247 21.44 26.84 -41.48
CA ILE A 247 22.85 27.05 -41.14
C ILE A 247 23.79 26.29 -42.11
N LYS A 248 23.39 25.14 -42.67
CA LYS A 248 24.19 24.41 -43.67
C LYS A 248 24.22 25.06 -45.06
N LYS A 249 23.40 26.08 -45.32
CA LYS A 249 23.35 26.79 -46.61
C LYS A 249 24.15 28.10 -46.65
N ILE A 250 24.70 28.54 -45.51
CA ILE A 250 25.48 29.78 -45.39
C ILE A 250 27.00 29.49 -45.35
N GLN A 251 27.41 28.21 -45.34
CA GLN A 251 28.82 27.78 -45.37
C GLN A 251 29.25 27.10 -46.69
N LYS A 252 28.63 27.48 -47.82
CA LYS A 252 29.11 27.07 -49.16
C LYS A 252 29.31 28.30 -50.04
#